data_AF-A0A964XUJ1-F1
#
_entry.id   AF-A0A964XUJ1-F1
#
_cell.length_a   1.000
_cell.length_b   1.000
_cell.length_c   1.000
_cell.angle_alpha   90.00
_cell.angle_beta   90.00
_cell.angle_gamma   90.00
#
_symmetry.space_group_name_H-M   'P 1'
#
loop_
_entity.id
_entity.type
_entity.pdbx_description
1 polymer ?
#
loop_
_entity_poly.entity_id
_entity_poly.type
_entity_poly.pdbx_seq_one_letter_code
_entity_poly.pdbx_strand_id
1 'polypeptide(L)' 'EDQVVKRGQKIAEMGNTDTDQVKLHFEIRRQGKPVDPTRYLPATR' A
#
# COMPACT_ATOMS: atom_id res chain seq x y z
N GLU A 1 -6.06 15.87 5.80
CA GLU A 1 -6.75 14.58 6.00
C GLU A 1 -7.98 14.59 5.06
N ASP A 2 -8.49 13.44 4.62
CA ASP A 2 -9.60 13.31 3.63
C ASP A 2 -9.29 13.57 2.14
N GLN A 3 -8.05 13.36 1.71
CA GLN A 3 -7.75 13.42 0.28
C GLN A 3 -8.39 12.23 -0.45
N VAL A 4 -9.31 12.51 -1.39
CA VAL A 4 -9.84 11.49 -2.30
C VAL A 4 -8.77 11.08 -3.29
N VAL A 5 -8.35 9.82 -3.24
CA VAL A 5 -7.32 9.26 -4.13
C VAL A 5 -7.94 8.46 -5.26
N LYS A 6 -7.39 8.60 -6.48
CA LYS A 6 -7.81 7.83 -7.66
C LYS A 6 -6.84 6.68 -7.94
N ARG A 7 -7.29 5.64 -8.63
CA ARG A 7 -6.42 4.53 -9.05
C ARG A 7 -5.22 5.07 -9.85
N GLY A 8 -4.01 4.69 -9.45
CA GLY A 8 -2.76 5.12 -10.09
C GLY A 8 -2.24 6.49 -9.68
N GLN A 9 -2.95 7.20 -8.79
CA GLN A 9 -2.45 8.45 -8.22
C GLN A 9 -1.23 8.18 -7.34
N LYS A 10 -0.17 8.98 -7.51
CA LYS A 10 0.97 8.99 -6.61
C LYS A 10 0.56 9.65 -5.29
N ILE A 11 0.75 8.93 -4.19
CA ILE A 11 0.35 9.37 -2.85
C ILE A 11 1.54 9.56 -1.90
N ALA A 12 2.71 9.00 -2.24
CA ALA A 12 3.93 9.10 -1.44
C ALA A 12 5.17 8.68 -2.27
N GLU A 13 6.35 9.01 -1.76
CA GLU A 13 7.63 8.38 -2.11
C GLU A 13 7.98 7.33 -1.05
N MET A 14 8.70 6.28 -1.43
CA MET A 14 9.20 5.33 -0.43
C MET A 14 10.24 6.00 0.46
N GLY A 15 10.05 5.89 1.77
CA GLY A 15 10.99 6.39 2.78
C GLY A 15 12.01 5.33 3.20
N ASN A 16 13.08 5.79 3.85
CA ASN A 16 14.10 4.97 4.49
C ASN A 16 14.30 5.33 5.98
N THR A 17 13.37 6.07 6.58
CA THR A 17 13.46 6.50 7.98
C THR A 17 13.15 5.32 8.90
N ASP A 18 13.99 5.13 9.94
CA ASP A 18 13.85 4.11 10.98
C ASP A 18 13.79 2.65 10.49
N THR A 19 14.43 2.34 9.36
CA THR A 19 14.55 0.96 8.88
C THR A 19 15.85 0.73 8.11
N ASP A 20 16.42 -0.47 8.23
CA ASP A 20 17.69 -0.83 7.58
C ASP A 20 17.56 -0.97 6.05
N GLN A 21 16.34 -1.01 5.51
CA GLN A 21 16.06 -1.19 4.08
C GLN A 21 14.76 -0.50 3.68
N VAL A 22 14.77 0.19 2.53
CA VAL A 22 13.55 0.74 1.93
C VAL A 22 12.55 -0.40 1.66
N LYS A 23 11.43 -0.37 2.38
CA LYS A 23 10.35 -1.35 2.24
C LYS A 23 9.02 -0.62 2.12
N LEU A 24 8.15 -1.14 1.27
CA LEU A 24 6.78 -0.67 1.13
C LEU A 24 5.84 -1.76 1.69
N HIS A 25 5.18 -1.46 2.79
CA HIS A 25 4.20 -2.34 3.40
C HIS A 25 2.78 -1.97 2.94
N PHE A 26 2.03 -2.96 2.46
CA PHE A 26 0.63 -2.80 2.07
C PHE A 26 -0.27 -3.70 2.91
N GLU A 27 -1.37 -3.14 3.41
CA GLU A 27 -2.46 -3.89 4.04
C GLU A 27 -3.77 -3.61 3.29
N ILE A 28 -4.55 -4.66 3.02
CA ILE A 28 -5.91 -4.54 2.50
C ILE A 28 -6.87 -5.04 3.56
N ARG A 29 -7.88 -4.23 3.88
CA ARG A 29 -8.92 -4.59 4.86
C ARG A 29 -10.29 -4.64 4.20
N ARG A 30 -11.09 -5.65 4.54
CA ARG A 30 -12.52 -5.72 4.19
C ARG A 30 -13.31 -5.86 5.48
N GLN A 31 -14.28 -4.97 5.69
CA GLN A 31 -15.08 -4.93 6.92
C GLN A 31 -14.20 -4.89 8.19
N GLY A 32 -13.11 -4.12 8.14
CA GLY A 32 -12.16 -3.98 9.25
C GLY A 32 -11.21 -5.18 9.47
N LYS A 33 -11.39 -6.31 8.78
CA LYS A 33 -10.50 -7.47 8.88
C LYS A 33 -9.43 -7.43 7.80
N PRO A 34 -8.14 -7.65 8.13
CA PRO A 34 -7.10 -7.77 7.12
C PRO A 34 -7.38 -9.00 6.24
N VAL A 35 -7.15 -8.87 4.94
CA VAL A 35 -7.25 -9.94 3.95
C VAL A 35 -5.94 -10.06 3.18
N ASP A 36 -5.69 -11.23 2.60
CA ASP A 36 -4.52 -11.47 1.76
C ASP A 36 -4.45 -10.46 0.60
N PRO A 37 -3.44 -9.56 0.58
CA PRO A 37 -3.37 -8.49 -0.41
C PRO A 37 -2.99 -9.00 -1.80
N THR A 38 -2.32 -10.16 -1.91
CA THR A 38 -1.84 -10.70 -3.20
C THR A 38 -2.98 -10.99 -4.18
N ARG A 39 -4.19 -11.20 -3.67
CA ARG A 39 -5.41 -11.40 -4.47
C ARG A 39 -5.93 -10.14 -5.15
N TYR A 40 -5.47 -8.96 -4.75
CA TYR A 40 -5.93 -7.66 -5.23
C TYR A 40 -4.82 -6.84 -5.88
N LEU A 41 -3.57 -7.21 -5.63
CA LEU A 41 -2.44 -6.62 -6.30
C LEU A 41 -2.32 -7.17 -7.71
N PRO A 42 -1.96 -6.34 -8.71
CA PRO A 42 -1.65 -6.84 -10.04
C PRO A 42 -0.54 -7.88 -9.94
N ALA A 43 -0.66 -8.99 -10.68
CA ALA A 43 0.42 -9.95 -10.80
C ALA A 43 1.66 -9.22 -11.33
N THR A 44 2.75 -9.25 -10.56
CA THR A 44 4.02 -8.68 -10.96
C THR A 44 4.43 -9.34 -12.28
N ARG A 45 4.61 -8.53 -13.32
CA ARG A 45 5.04 -9.00 -14.64
C ARG A 45 6.52 -9.37 -14.62
#